data_AF-A0AAV1VLK4-F1
#
_entry.id   AF-A0AAV1VLK4-F1
#
_cell.length_a   1.000
_cell.length_b   1.000
_cell.length_c   1.000
_cell.angle_alpha   90.00
_cell.angle_beta   90.00
_cell.angle_gamma   90.00
#
_symmetry.space_group_name_H-M   'P 1'
#
loop_
_entity.id
_entity.type
_entity.pdbx_description
1 polymer ?
#
loop_
_entity_poly.entity_id
_entity_poly.type
_entity_poly.pdbx_seq_one_letter_code
_entity_poly.pdbx_strand_id
1 'polypeptide(L)' 'MATTSPDPRAAADLAYTAFEDTVTKEVPQMSPLAEDSSAVLFFNGGIRGNPGPGGAGAIIITNLGL' A
#
# COMPACT_ATOMS: atom_id res chain seq x y z
N MET A 1 1.05 14.30 34.49
CA MET A 1 2.05 13.55 33.70
C MET A 1 1.95 14.04 32.27
N ALA A 2 2.98 14.73 31.77
CA ALA A 2 3.00 15.16 30.37
C ALA A 2 3.40 13.94 29.52
N THR A 3 2.51 13.49 28.64
CA THR A 3 2.84 12.49 27.63
C THR A 3 3.79 13.16 26.64
N THR A 4 5.05 12.76 26.63
CA THR A 4 6.02 13.23 25.63
C THR A 4 5.51 12.83 24.25
N SER A 5 5.17 13.82 23.43
CA SER A 5 4.86 13.62 22.02
C SER A 5 6.02 12.86 21.37
N PRO A 6 5.77 11.79 20.60
CA PRO A 6 6.82 11.14 19.85
C PRO A 6 7.49 12.16 18.91
N ASP A 7 8.81 12.05 18.76
CA ASP A 7 9.59 12.89 17.86
C ASP A 7 9.11 12.68 16.41
N PRO A 8 8.59 13.71 15.73
CA PRO A 8 8.08 13.59 14.36
C PRO A 8 9.14 13.14 13.35
N ARG A 9 10.43 13.35 13.63
CA ARG A 9 11.53 12.87 12.76
C ARG A 9 11.69 11.36 12.85
N ALA A 10 11.67 10.80 14.05
CA ALA A 10 11.74 9.36 14.26
C ALA A 10 10.55 8.62 13.60
N ALA A 11 9.36 9.23 13.60
CA ALA A 11 8.18 8.68 12.92
C ALA A 11 8.31 8.73 11.38
N ALA A 12 8.90 9.79 10.83
CA ALA A 12 9.16 9.92 9.40
C ALA A 12 10.23 8.93 8.92
N ASP A 13 11.31 8.75 9.68
CA ASP A 13 12.39 7.82 9.33
C ASP A 13 11.91 6.36 9.35
N LEU A 14 11.05 6.00 10.31
CA LEU A 14 10.43 4.67 10.36
C LEU A 14 9.51 4.42 9.15
N ALA A 15 8.72 5.42 8.75
CA ALA A 15 7.84 5.33 7.58
C ALA A 15 8.63 5.21 6.28
N TYR A 16 9.74 5.96 6.15
CA TYR A 16 10.63 5.92 5.00
C TYR A 16 11.34 4.56 4.87
N THR A 17 11.85 4.02 5.99
CA THR A 17 12.50 2.71 6.02
C THR A 17 11.53 1.58 5.67
N ALA A 18 10.31 1.63 6.22
CA ALA A 18 9.26 0.65 5.90
C ALA A 18 8.86 0.69 4.42
N PHE A 19 8.88 1.87 3.79
CA PHE A 19 8.60 2.02 2.36
C PHE A 19 9.68 1.36 1.50
N GLU A 20 10.97 1.63 1.76
CA GLU A 20 12.08 1.06 0.99
C GLU A 20 12.13 -0.48 1.06
N ASP A 21 11.81 -1.08 2.22
CA ASP A 21 11.80 -2.53 2.40
C ASP A 21 10.66 -3.23 1.60
N THR A 22 9.53 -2.54 1.37
CA THR A 22 8.44 -3.06 0.53
C THR A 22 8.67 -2.93 -0.97
N VAL A 23 9.51 -1.99 -1.43
CA VAL A 23 9.74 -1.76 -2.87
C VAL A 23 10.67 -2.82 -3.48
N THR A 24 11.45 -3.54 -2.65
CA THR A 24 12.44 -4.52 -3.13
C THR A 24 11.93 -5.95 -3.26
N LYS A 25 10.71 -6.26 -2.79
CA LYS A 25 10.10 -7.58 -3.03
C LYS A 25 9.58 -7.63 -4.46
N GLU A 26 10.01 -8.63 -5.21
CA GLU A 26 9.56 -8.87 -6.58
C GLU A 26 8.05 -8.69 -6.68
N VAL A 27 7.63 -7.73 -7.51
CA VAL A 27 6.21 -7.55 -7.83
C VAL A 27 5.79 -8.82 -8.55
N PRO A 28 4.84 -9.61 -8.02
CA PRO A 28 4.37 -10.80 -8.71
C PRO A 28 3.85 -10.37 -10.08
N GLN A 29 4.48 -10.89 -11.15
CA GLN A 29 3.96 -10.66 -12.49
C GLN A 29 2.61 -11.40 -12.58
N MET A 30 1.52 -10.63 -12.68
CA MET A 30 0.23 -11.21 -12.99
C MET A 30 0.30 -11.79 -14.40
N SER A 31 -0.17 -13.02 -14.59
CA SER A 31 -0.37 -13.57 -15.93
C SER A 31 -1.29 -12.63 -16.73
N PRO A 32 -1.05 -12.45 -18.04
CA PRO A 32 -1.96 -11.67 -18.87
C PRO A 32 -3.39 -12.20 -18.74
N LEU A 33 -4.34 -11.29 -18.62
CA LEU A 33 -5.76 -11.63 -18.78
C LEU A 33 -5.97 -12.17 -20.20
N ALA A 34 -6.88 -13.13 -20.38
CA ALA A 34 -7.23 -13.62 -21.72
C ALA A 34 -7.75 -12.47 -22.60
N GLU A 35 -7.70 -12.59 -23.93
CA GLU A 35 -7.98 -11.48 -24.87
C GLU A 35 -9.36 -10.82 -24.66
N ASP A 36 -10.35 -11.56 -24.13
CA ASP A 36 -11.71 -11.07 -23.82
C ASP A 36 -11.97 -10.81 -22.33
N SER A 37 -10.95 -10.92 -21.48
CA SER A 37 -11.05 -10.68 -20.05
C SER A 37 -10.86 -9.21 -19.70
N SER A 38 -11.61 -8.72 -18.73
CA SER A 38 -11.46 -7.36 -18.18
C SER A 38 -11.24 -7.40 -16.68
N ALA A 39 -10.51 -6.42 -16.15
CA ALA A 39 -10.33 -6.26 -14.72
C ALA A 39 -10.65 -4.83 -14.26
N VAL A 40 -11.30 -4.72 -13.11
CA VAL A 40 -11.50 -3.46 -12.39
C VAL A 40 -10.64 -3.47 -11.15
N LEU A 41 -9.78 -2.45 -11.03
CA LEU A 41 -8.89 -2.26 -9.90
C LEU A 41 -9.45 -1.15 -8.99
N PHE A 42 -9.70 -1.49 -7.73
CA PHE A 42 -9.96 -0.53 -6.67
C PHE A 42 -8.73 -0.45 -5.78
N PHE A 43 -8.26 0.76 -5.47
CA PHE A 43 -7.13 0.97 -4.56
C PHE A 43 -7.44 2.10 -3.59
N ASN A 44 -6.94 1.98 -2.36
CA ASN A 44 -7.06 3.04 -1.37
C ASN A 44 -5.90 3.03 -0.38
N GLY A 45 -5.50 4.22 0.06
CA GLY A 45 -4.54 4.43 1.13
C GLY A 45 -5.20 5.14 2.32
N GLY A 46 -4.79 4.81 3.53
CA GLY A 46 -5.25 5.45 4.75
C GLY A 46 -4.11 5.73 5.71
N ILE A 47 -4.13 6.90 6.36
CA ILE A 47 -3.13 7.31 7.35
C ILE A 47 -3.81 7.91 8.60
N ARG A 48 -3.32 7.55 9.79
CA ARG A 48 -3.80 8.09 11.07
C ARG A 48 -2.87 9.20 11.57
N GLY A 49 -2.97 10.40 11.01
CA GLY A 49 -2.20 11.59 11.42
C GLY A 49 -1.24 12.12 10.34
N ASN A 50 -0.32 13.03 10.72
CA ASN A 50 0.68 13.63 9.81
C ASN A 50 2.04 13.90 10.52
N PRO A 51 3.03 12.99 10.47
CA PRO A 51 2.91 11.59 10.02
C PRO A 51 2.24 10.71 11.09
N GLY A 52 1.72 9.57 10.69
CA GLY A 52 1.20 8.57 11.61
C GLY A 52 1.07 7.19 10.95
N PRO A 53 0.70 6.15 11.70
CA PRO A 53 0.57 4.81 11.14
C PRO A 53 -0.41 4.79 9.96
N GLY A 54 0.04 4.23 8.84
CA GLY A 54 -0.74 4.14 7.61
C GLY A 54 -0.76 2.72 7.03
N GLY A 55 -1.57 2.55 5.99
CA GLY A 55 -1.67 1.33 5.22
C GLY A 55 -2.27 1.59 3.84
N ALA A 56 -2.10 0.63 2.93
CA ALA A 56 -2.69 0.65 1.60
C ALA A 56 -3.32 -0.71 1.29
N GLY A 57 -4.32 -0.72 0.43
CA GLY A 57 -5.00 -1.95 -0.01
C GLY A 57 -5.54 -1.81 -1.42
N ALA A 58 -5.70 -2.96 -2.08
CA ALA A 58 -6.28 -3.06 -3.41
C ALA A 58 -7.23 -4.26 -3.52
N ILE A 59 -8.23 -4.14 -4.40
CA ILE A 59 -9.17 -5.18 -4.78
C ILE A 59 -9.14 -5.27 -6.30
N ILE A 60 -8.97 -6.48 -6.83
CA ILE A 60 -9.02 -6.77 -8.26
C ILE A 60 -10.25 -7.62 -8.52
N ILE A 61 -11.16 -7.13 -9.37
CA ILE A 61 -12.32 -7.89 -9.85
C ILE A 61 -12.07 -8.24 -11.31
N THR A 62 -12.07 -9.53 -11.64
CA THR A 62 -11.87 -10.02 -13.01
C THR A 62 -13.18 -10.55 -13.60
N ASN A 63 -13.46 -10.18 -14.84
CA ASN A 63 -14.45 -10.84 -15.69
C ASN A 63 -13.70 -11.68 -16.73
N LEU A 64 -14.00 -12.98 -16.79
CA LEU A 64 -13.25 -13.96 -17.58
C LEU A 64 -13.79 -14.19 -19.00
N GLY A 65 -14.83 -13.46 -19.43
CA GLY A 65 -15.26 -13.45 -20.84
C GLY A 65 -15.61 -14.82 -21.42
N LEU A 66 -16.29 -15.69 -20.66
CA LEU A 66 -16.77 -17.00 -21.12
C LEU A 66 -17.93 -16.90 -22.13
#